data_AF-A0A2E9GWA3-F1
#
_entry.id   AF-A0A2E9GWA3-F1
#
_cell.length_a   1.000
_cell.length_b   1.000
_cell.length_c   1.000
_cell.angle_alpha   90.00
_cell.angle_beta   90.00
_cell.angle_gamma   90.00
#
_symmetry.space_group_name_H-M   'P 1'
#
loop_
_entity.id
_entity.type
_entity.pdbx_description
1 polymer ?
#
loop_
_entity_poly.entity_id
_entity_poly.type
_entity_poly.pdbx_seq_one_letter_code
_entity_poly.pdbx_strand_id
1 'polypeptide(L)'
;CALDDGGVKCWGSNGSGRSTVPGLVNPSAVSAGWGHTCALDDGGVKCWGYDGYGQSTVPGLEFSPTAVPSYPFALPLLILLAGTRVLKHRRR
;
A
#
# COMPACT_ATOMS: atom_id res chain seq x y z
N CYS A 1 10.13 1.83 9.06
CA CYS A 1 8.96 1.18 9.68
C CYS A 1 8.77 -0.18 9.04
N ALA A 2 8.19 -1.13 9.77
CA ALA A 2 7.70 -2.39 9.23
C ALA A 2 6.26 -2.62 9.70
N LEU A 3 5.52 -3.39 8.90
CA LEU A 3 4.20 -3.91 9.24
C LEU A 3 4.34 -5.43 9.44
N ASP A 4 3.85 -5.93 10.57
CA ASP A 4 3.75 -7.36 10.88
C ASP A 4 2.36 -7.68 11.47
N ASP A 5 2.16 -8.91 11.95
CA ASP A 5 0.89 -9.36 12.56
C ASP A 5 0.47 -8.54 13.80
N GLY A 6 1.41 -7.83 14.43
CA GLY A 6 1.17 -6.94 15.55
C GLY A 6 1.02 -5.47 15.16
N GLY A 7 0.96 -5.15 13.87
CA GLY A 7 0.77 -3.80 13.34
C GLY A 7 2.05 -3.09 12.89
N VAL A 8 1.97 -1.77 12.77
CA VAL A 8 3.09 -0.94 12.30
C VAL A 8 4.05 -0.64 13.45
N LYS A 9 5.33 -0.93 13.24
CA LYS A 9 6.44 -0.58 14.14
C LYS A 9 7.44 0.30 13.40
N CYS A 10 7.78 1.46 13.97
CA CYS A 10 8.77 2.37 13.41
C CYS A 10 9.96 2.53 14.37
N TRP A 11 11.16 2.65 13.82
CA TRP A 11 12.40 2.83 14.55
C TRP A 11 13.31 3.80 13.81
N GLY A 12 14.28 4.39 14.53
CA GLY A 12 15.24 5.34 13.99
C GLY A 12 14.92 6.79 14.37
N SER A 13 15.30 7.73 13.51
CA SER A 13 15.15 9.16 13.78
C SER A 13 13.67 9.57 13.89
N ASN A 14 13.34 10.25 14.99
CA ASN A 14 11.99 10.67 15.34
C ASN A 14 11.77 12.19 15.24
N GLY A 15 12.48 12.86 14.33
CA GLY A 15 12.19 14.27 14.01
C GLY A 15 10.72 14.43 13.60
N SER A 16 10.04 15.42 14.16
CA SER A 16 8.61 15.69 13.93
C SER A 16 7.66 14.53 14.29
N GLY A 17 8.10 13.53 15.06
CA GLY A 17 7.25 12.39 15.45
C GLY A 17 7.07 11.32 14.38
N ARG A 18 7.85 11.33 13.30
CA ARG A 18 7.70 10.37 12.16
C ARG A 18 7.86 8.89 12.52
N SER A 19 8.50 8.57 13.65
CA SER A 19 8.61 7.19 14.17
C SER A 19 7.64 6.89 15.32
N THR A 20 6.86 7.87 15.77
CA THR A 20 5.80 7.68 16.78
C THR A 20 4.52 7.23 16.08
N VAL A 21 4.26 5.92 16.11
CA VAL A 21 3.09 5.35 15.44
C VAL A 21 1.80 5.78 16.17
N PRO A 22 0.82 6.41 15.48
CA PRO A 22 -0.47 6.75 16.07
C PRO A 22 -1.33 5.48 16.26
N GLY A 23 -2.50 5.61 16.89
CA GLY A 23 -3.46 4.51 16.98
C GLY A 23 -3.96 4.08 15.60
N LEU A 24 -3.59 2.87 15.18
CA LEU A 24 -4.02 2.24 13.94
C LEU A 24 -4.96 1.07 14.23
N VAL A 25 -5.93 0.83 13.34
CA VAL A 25 -6.88 -0.29 13.44
C VAL A 25 -6.68 -1.21 12.24
N ASN A 26 -6.18 -2.42 12.48
CA ASN A 26 -5.88 -3.42 11.43
C ASN A 26 -5.09 -2.84 10.24
N PRO A 27 -3.89 -2.27 10.46
CA PRO A 27 -3.12 -1.67 9.38
C PRO A 27 -2.75 -2.70 8.31
N SER A 28 -2.92 -2.34 7.04
CA SER A 28 -2.68 -3.20 5.88
C SER A 28 -1.52 -2.75 5.00
N ALA A 29 -1.11 -1.48 5.10
CA ALA A 29 0.06 -0.96 4.40
C ALA A 29 0.72 0.17 5.20
N VAL A 30 2.03 0.34 5.01
CA VAL A 30 2.81 1.48 5.53
C VAL A 30 3.79 1.97 4.48
N SER A 31 3.92 3.29 4.35
CA SER A 31 4.89 3.97 3.50
C SER A 31 5.63 5.04 4.30
N ALA A 32 6.95 5.05 4.23
CA ALA A 32 7.79 6.02 4.94
C ALA A 32 8.48 6.94 3.94
N GLY A 33 8.24 8.25 4.06
CA GLY A 33 8.93 9.30 3.33
C GLY A 33 10.13 9.85 4.11
N TRP A 34 10.74 10.93 3.60
CA TRP A 34 11.91 11.54 4.24
C TRP A 34 11.64 12.08 5.65
N GLY A 35 10.46 12.68 5.86
CA GLY A 35 10.08 13.32 7.13
C GLY A 35 8.72 12.90 7.68
N HIS A 36 7.97 12.08 6.97
CA HIS A 36 6.60 11.67 7.31
C HIS A 36 6.44 10.17 7.08
N THR A 37 5.40 9.58 7.66
CA THR A 37 4.99 8.20 7.44
C THR A 37 3.49 8.16 7.29
N CYS A 38 3.00 7.32 6.39
CA CYS A 38 1.58 7.09 6.17
C CYS A 38 1.27 5.60 6.32
N ALA A 39 0.11 5.28 6.87
CA ALA A 39 -0.42 3.94 6.92
C ALA A 39 -1.85 3.90 6.39
N LEU A 40 -2.21 2.77 5.78
CA LEU A 40 -3.58 2.43 5.45
C LEU A 40 -4.12 1.48 6.51
N ASP A 41 -5.25 1.82 7.12
CA ASP A 41 -5.93 1.04 8.15
C ASP A 41 -7.45 1.03 7.89
N ASP A 42 -8.23 0.34 8.73
CA ASP A 42 -9.68 0.23 8.55
C ASP A 42 -10.41 1.60 8.59
N GLY A 43 -9.80 2.61 9.21
CA GLY A 43 -10.29 3.99 9.26
C GLY A 43 -9.83 4.86 8.09
N GLY A 44 -9.07 4.31 7.14
CA GLY A 44 -8.54 5.01 5.96
C GLY A 44 -7.04 5.28 6.04
N VAL A 45 -6.59 6.34 5.36
CA VAL A 45 -5.18 6.74 5.38
C VAL A 45 -4.93 7.65 6.57
N LYS A 46 -3.90 7.33 7.35
CA LYS A 46 -3.36 8.17 8.42
C LYS A 46 -1.92 8.51 8.12
N CYS A 47 -1.61 9.78 8.02
CA CYS A 47 -0.23 10.27 7.85
C CYS A 47 0.21 11.06 9.09
N TRP A 48 1.49 10.95 9.45
CA TRP A 48 2.08 11.61 10.60
C TRP A 48 3.55 11.96 10.34
N GLY A 49 4.07 12.92 11.10
CA GLY A 49 5.44 13.41 10.98
C GLY A 49 5.50 14.87 10.54
N TYR A 50 6.57 15.22 9.82
CA TYR A 50 6.76 16.54 9.24
C TYR A 50 5.62 16.88 8.28
N ASP A 51 5.07 18.09 8.37
CA ASP A 51 3.93 18.54 7.55
C ASP A 51 4.13 19.91 6.87
N GLY A 52 5.38 20.39 6.74
CA GLY A 52 5.63 21.73 6.18
C GLY A 52 5.18 21.95 4.72
N TYR A 53 4.85 20.89 3.97
CA TYR A 53 4.25 20.97 2.63
C TYR A 53 2.88 20.25 2.54
N GLY A 54 2.24 19.94 3.68
CA GLY A 54 0.94 19.24 3.70
C GLY A 54 0.99 17.72 3.47
N GLN A 55 2.17 17.10 3.41
CA GLN A 55 2.33 15.65 3.17
C GLN A 55 1.75 14.73 4.26
N SER A 56 1.47 15.26 5.45
CA SER A 56 0.80 14.54 6.55
C SER A 56 -0.68 14.91 6.67
N THR A 57 -1.14 15.91 5.92
CA THR A 57 -2.56 16.29 5.85
C THR A 57 -3.26 15.47 4.77
N VAL A 58 -4.00 14.45 5.21
CA VAL A 58 -4.80 13.61 4.32
C VAL A 58 -6.04 14.40 3.87
N PRO A 59 -6.30 14.57 2.57
CA PRO A 59 -7.52 15.22 2.09
C PRO A 59 -8.76 14.39 2.45
N GLY A 60 -9.93 15.03 2.51
CA GLY A 60 -11.19 14.31 2.70
C GLY A 60 -11.39 13.28 1.58
N LEU A 61 -11.47 12.01 1.95
CA LEU A 61 -11.72 10.91 1.02
C LEU A 61 -13.18 10.45 1.16
N GLU A 62 -13.90 10.44 0.05
CA GLU A 62 -15.31 9.99 0.00
C GLU A 62 -15.43 8.46 0.01
N PHE A 63 -14.35 7.74 -0.29
CA PHE A 63 -14.31 6.28 -0.37
C PHE A 63 -13.09 5.71 0.37
N SER A 64 -13.19 4.45 0.78
CA SER A 64 -12.09 3.73 1.41
C SER A 64 -10.88 3.65 0.47
N PRO A 65 -9.72 4.19 0.86
CA PRO A 65 -8.52 4.15 0.05
C PRO A 65 -8.00 2.71 -0.10
N THR A 66 -7.43 2.41 -1.26
CA THR A 66 -6.75 1.14 -1.53
C THR A 66 -5.28 1.43 -1.88
N ALA A 67 -4.37 0.57 -1.42
CA ALA A 67 -2.96 0.68 -1.78
C ALA A 67 -2.80 0.53 -3.30
N VAL A 68 -2.10 1.48 -3.93
CA VAL A 68 -1.70 1.32 -5.33
C VAL A 68 -0.59 0.27 -5.41
N PRO A 69 -0.74 -0.77 -6.24
CA PRO A 69 0.29 -1.80 -6.32
C PRO A 69 1.53 -1.22 -7.00
N SER A 70 2.69 -1.37 -6.35
CA SER A 70 3.97 -0.94 -6.90
C SER A 70 4.47 -1.96 -7.93
N TYR A 71 3.90 -1.97 -9.14
CA TYR A 71 4.42 -2.77 -10.26
C TYR A 71 5.07 -1.87 -11.32
N PRO A 72 6.34 -2.11 -11.70
CA PRO A 72 6.93 -1.50 -12.89
C PRO A 72 6.43 -2.12 -14.21
N PHE A 73 5.65 -3.23 -14.17
CA PHE A 73 5.14 -3.90 -15.36
C PHE A 73 3.73 -4.48 -15.14
N ALA A 74 2.71 -3.64 -15.18
CA ALA A 74 1.38 -4.10 -15.55
C ALA A 74 1.30 -4.19 -17.08
N LEU A 75 1.91 -5.22 -17.67
CA LEU A 75 1.41 -5.67 -18.98
C LEU A 75 0.04 -6.30 -18.71
N PRO A 76 -1.02 -5.89 -19.42
CA PRO A 76 -2.32 -6.51 -19.26
C PRO A 76 -2.23 -7.96 -19.72
N LEU A 77 -2.20 -8.89 -18.77
CA LEU A 77 -2.39 -10.31 -19.02
C LEU A 77 -3.87 -10.57 -19.30
N LEU A 78 -4.43 -10.05 -20.41
CA LEU A 78 -5.61 -10.58 -21.12
C LEU A 78 -6.02 -9.69 -22.32
N ILE A 79 -5.60 -10.06 -23.52
CA ILE A 79 -6.52 -10.13 -24.67
C ILE A 79 -6.47 -11.59 -25.13
N LEU A 80 -7.28 -12.44 -24.52
CA LEU A 80 -7.58 -13.79 -25.01
C LEU A 80 -8.59 -13.67 -26.15
N LEU A 81 -8.17 -13.76 -27.41
CA LEU A 81 -8.99 -14.33 -28.49
C LEU A 81 -8.07 -14.81 -29.65
N ALA A 82 -7.49 -16.00 -29.51
CA ALA A 82 -7.15 -16.83 -30.66
C ALA A 82 -7.35 -18.28 -30.27
N GLY A 83 -8.53 -18.82 -30.61
CA GLY A 83 -8.84 -20.21 -30.44
C GLY A 83 -7.89 -21.09 -31.24
N THR A 84 -7.31 -22.10 -30.59
CA THR A 84 -6.92 -23.33 -31.26
C THR A 84 -7.34 -24.49 -30.37
N ARG A 85 -8.29 -25.29 -30.89
CA ARG A 85 -8.69 -26.56 -30.29
C ARG A 85 -7.47 -27.49 -30.31
N VAL A 86 -6.99 -27.91 -29.15
CA VAL A 86 -5.98 -28.95 -29.05
C VAL A 86 -6.65 -30.29 -29.40
N LEU A 87 -6.38 -30.80 -30.60
CA LEU A 87 -6.71 -32.17 -30.99
C LEU A 87 -5.89 -33.14 -30.14
N LYS A 88 -6.57 -33.88 -29.27
CA LYS A 88 -5.98 -34.96 -28.44
C LYS A 88 -5.56 -36.11 -29.36
N HIS A 89 -4.25 -36.29 -29.53
CA HIS A 89 -3.67 -37.35 -30.36
C HIS A 89 -3.92 -38.72 -29.71
N ARG A 90 -4.66 -39.58 -30.41
CA ARG A 90 -4.98 -40.97 -30.02
C ARG A 90 -3.72 -41.82 -30.25
N ARG A 91 -3.13 -42.37 -29.18
CA ARG A 91 -2.00 -43.32 -29.27
C ARG A 91 -2.45 -44.58 -30.03
N ARG A 92 -1.59 -45.08 -30.93
CA ARG A 92 -1.65 -46.47 -31.40
C ARG A 92 -1.20 -47.41 -30.28
#